data_AF-A0A9D4TCA2-F1
#
_entry.id   AF-A0A9D4TCA2-F1
#
_cell.length_a   1.000
_cell.length_b   1.000
_cell.length_c   1.000
_cell.angle_alpha   90.00
_cell.angle_beta   90.00
_cell.angle_gamma   90.00
#
_symmetry.space_group_name_H-M   'P 1'
#
loop_
_entity.id
_entity.type
_entity.pdbx_description
1 polymer ?
#
loop_
_entity_poly.entity_id
_entity_poly.type
_entity_poly.pdbx_seq_one_letter_code
_entity_poly.pdbx_strand_id
1 'polypeptide(L)'
;MSGSDASVYLSAVRWDDTGVPLQEFLQKFPEPQVARVVRGQHRHVGVPSLSSPGLSSVVFLSPLGARLRISAQCVKFKENRQRVVAIGPRLAIPEGYRGWFEILSEDGRASRCFESVAELMRRSPDTCLVREPVKAHLAHPDNPEQVTDKTRTLQVGETLVVVKEHTSPMVRASLARLRSSAPHGRFLRCLTSAGEPVYLAAESRGKFSPIAKEGNISGVHSVKTLLCKRFPLMVRLVHGRPAPSGLKTSELRLYGVEREECVLALPLVKDAPALSLPESAPLRLQPPKNVDALVQMPEYTRLTEKSKRLQDRIDAIEVLETTRSSSDFFSSKTPPQRSLSEPKGKPTPSTTKSPRHRHRTTD
;
A
#
# COMPACT_ATOMS: atom_id res chain seq x y z
N MET A 1 11.50 -22.51 33.28
CA MET A 1 11.47 -21.50 32.19
C MET A 1 10.02 -21.12 31.96
N SER A 2 9.70 -19.84 31.87
CA SER A 2 8.32 -19.34 31.85
C SER A 2 7.54 -19.86 30.62
N GLY A 3 6.26 -20.19 30.83
CA GLY A 3 5.33 -20.31 29.72
C GLY A 3 5.24 -18.99 28.96
N SER A 4 5.02 -19.04 27.64
CA SER A 4 4.81 -17.80 26.87
C SER A 4 3.68 -16.97 27.47
N ASP A 5 3.76 -15.63 27.39
CA ASP A 5 2.74 -14.73 27.93
C ASP A 5 1.33 -15.09 27.45
N ALA A 6 1.21 -15.55 26.20
CA ALA A 6 -0.02 -16.10 25.65
C ALA A 6 -0.53 -17.33 26.42
N SER A 7 0.32 -18.28 26.79
CA SER A 7 -0.06 -19.47 27.56
C SER A 7 -0.47 -19.13 29.00
N VAL A 8 0.22 -18.19 29.65
CA VAL A 8 -0.13 -17.74 31.01
C VAL A 8 -1.48 -17.04 30.99
N TYR A 9 -1.64 -16.08 30.08
CA TYR A 9 -2.89 -15.36 29.88
C TYR A 9 -4.07 -16.30 29.54
N LEU A 10 -3.89 -17.21 28.57
CA LEU A 10 -4.92 -18.18 28.18
C LEU A 10 -5.35 -19.09 29.33
N SER A 11 -4.45 -19.46 30.25
CA SER A 11 -4.79 -20.30 31.41
C SER A 11 -5.73 -19.61 32.40
N ALA A 12 -5.78 -18.27 32.39
CA ALA A 12 -6.70 -17.49 33.21
C ALA A 12 -8.06 -17.22 32.53
N VAL A 13 -8.23 -17.52 31.24
CA VAL A 13 -9.45 -17.21 30.50
C VAL A 13 -10.58 -18.19 30.83
N ARG A 14 -11.72 -17.65 31.26
CA ARG A 14 -12.99 -18.38 31.41
C ARG A 14 -13.90 -18.00 30.25
N TRP A 15 -14.21 -18.94 29.37
CA TRP A 15 -15.00 -18.66 28.16
C TRP A 15 -16.49 -18.52 28.44
N ASP A 16 -17.18 -17.73 27.61
CA ASP A 16 -18.63 -17.76 27.51
C ASP A 16 -19.13 -19.02 26.79
N ASP A 17 -20.34 -19.45 27.10
CA ASP A 17 -20.97 -20.60 26.46
C ASP A 17 -21.51 -20.22 25.07
N THR A 18 -21.87 -18.94 24.88
CA THR A 18 -22.49 -18.42 23.66
C THR A 18 -21.47 -17.81 22.69
N GLY A 19 -21.58 -18.17 21.42
CA GLY A 19 -20.73 -17.64 20.34
C GLY A 19 -21.48 -16.69 19.42
N VAL A 20 -21.04 -15.45 19.29
CA VAL A 20 -21.64 -14.39 18.44
C VAL A 20 -20.83 -14.18 17.15
N PRO A 21 -21.41 -13.67 16.04
CA PRO A 21 -20.65 -13.26 14.86
C PRO A 21 -19.57 -12.22 15.16
N LEU A 22 -18.47 -12.18 14.39
CA LEU A 22 -17.36 -11.23 14.60
C LEU A 22 -17.83 -9.77 14.70
N GLN A 23 -18.66 -9.30 13.76
CA GLN A 23 -19.17 -7.92 13.80
C GLN A 23 -19.96 -7.60 15.08
N GLU A 24 -20.77 -8.54 15.57
CA GLU A 24 -21.53 -8.39 16.81
C GLU A 24 -20.61 -8.45 18.04
N PHE A 25 -19.54 -9.26 17.98
CA PHE A 25 -18.51 -9.32 19.02
C PHE A 25 -17.84 -7.96 19.23
N LEU A 26 -17.37 -7.32 18.15
CA LEU A 26 -16.65 -6.04 18.20
C LEU A 26 -17.54 -4.88 18.69
N GLN A 27 -18.86 -4.96 18.45
CA GLN A 27 -19.83 -3.99 18.97
C GLN A 27 -20.14 -4.18 20.47
N LYS A 28 -20.03 -5.39 20.99
CA LYS A 28 -20.42 -5.73 22.38
C LYS A 28 -19.25 -5.76 23.36
N PHE A 29 -18.06 -6.14 22.91
CA PHE A 29 -16.91 -6.36 23.79
C PHE A 29 -15.82 -5.33 23.50
N PRO A 30 -15.38 -4.54 24.50
CA PRO A 30 -14.36 -3.52 24.29
C PRO A 30 -13.02 -4.19 23.94
N GLU A 31 -12.36 -3.64 22.92
CA GLU A 31 -11.03 -4.05 22.48
C GLU A 31 -9.92 -3.27 23.22
N PRO A 32 -8.69 -3.81 23.33
CA PRO A 32 -8.26 -5.16 22.93
C PRO A 32 -8.90 -6.28 23.75
N GLN A 33 -9.17 -7.43 23.14
CA GLN A 33 -9.87 -8.54 23.79
C GLN A 33 -9.48 -9.90 23.24
N VAL A 34 -9.47 -10.93 24.07
CA VAL A 34 -9.29 -12.31 23.60
C VAL A 34 -10.60 -12.92 23.12
N ALA A 35 -10.55 -13.70 22.05
CA ALA A 35 -11.72 -14.34 21.46
C ALA A 35 -11.39 -15.78 21.04
N ARG A 36 -12.34 -16.68 21.23
CA ARG A 36 -12.25 -18.06 20.75
C ARG A 36 -13.18 -18.27 19.56
N VAL A 37 -12.62 -18.61 18.40
CA VAL A 37 -13.38 -19.03 17.23
C VAL A 37 -14.05 -20.37 17.52
N VAL A 38 -15.38 -20.40 17.40
CA VAL A 38 -16.22 -21.60 17.56
C VAL A 38 -16.89 -22.05 16.27
N ARG A 39 -16.93 -21.20 15.24
CA ARG A 39 -17.40 -21.56 13.90
C ARG A 39 -16.75 -20.70 12.84
N GLY A 40 -16.50 -21.30 11.68
CA GLY A 40 -15.95 -20.63 10.51
C GLY A 40 -14.43 -20.63 10.44
N GLN A 41 -13.93 -20.07 9.36
CA GLN A 41 -12.52 -19.93 9.04
C GLN A 41 -12.31 -18.66 8.22
N HIS A 42 -11.17 -17.99 8.44
CA HIS A 42 -10.64 -16.95 7.59
C HIS A 42 -9.10 -17.09 7.59
N ARG A 43 -8.54 -17.52 6.45
CA ARG A 43 -7.11 -17.87 6.33
C ARG A 43 -6.70 -18.91 7.39
N HIS A 44 -5.71 -18.59 8.23
CA HIS A 44 -5.20 -19.45 9.30
C HIS A 44 -5.91 -19.27 10.65
N VAL A 45 -6.92 -18.41 10.75
CA VAL A 45 -7.79 -18.29 11.93
C VAL A 45 -9.07 -19.05 11.68
N GLY A 46 -9.46 -19.93 12.60
CA GLY A 46 -10.60 -20.82 12.39
C GLY A 46 -10.66 -21.94 13.42
N VAL A 47 -11.70 -22.77 13.34
CA VAL A 47 -11.77 -24.02 14.13
C VAL A 47 -10.91 -25.09 13.44
N PRO A 48 -9.89 -25.68 14.12
CA PRO A 48 -9.13 -26.81 13.58
C PRO A 48 -10.03 -27.92 13.05
N SER A 49 -9.69 -28.44 11.88
CA SER A 49 -10.41 -29.53 11.21
C SER A 49 -9.42 -30.52 10.60
N LEU A 50 -9.88 -31.72 10.22
CA LEU A 50 -9.02 -32.72 9.55
C LEU A 50 -8.39 -32.18 8.26
N SER A 51 -9.11 -31.35 7.51
CA SER A 51 -8.62 -30.67 6.30
C SER A 51 -7.75 -29.44 6.58
N SER A 52 -7.73 -28.92 7.81
CA SER A 52 -6.96 -27.73 8.20
C SER A 52 -6.61 -27.79 9.70
N PRO A 53 -5.66 -28.67 10.10
CA PRO A 53 -5.32 -28.87 11.51
C PRO A 53 -4.50 -27.72 12.10
N GLY A 54 -3.80 -26.93 11.27
CA GLY A 54 -2.98 -25.79 11.70
C GLY A 54 -3.74 -24.49 11.96
N LEU A 55 -5.07 -24.51 12.02
CA LEU A 55 -5.87 -23.31 12.30
C LEU A 55 -5.73 -22.86 13.75
N SER A 56 -5.71 -21.55 13.96
CA SER A 56 -5.72 -20.96 15.31
C SER A 56 -7.15 -20.59 15.69
N SER A 57 -7.72 -21.32 16.65
CA SER A 57 -9.06 -21.03 17.18
C SER A 57 -9.07 -20.01 18.31
N VAL A 58 -7.92 -19.50 18.77
CA VAL A 58 -7.88 -18.46 19.80
C VAL A 58 -7.00 -17.31 19.36
N VAL A 59 -7.56 -16.11 19.40
CA VAL A 59 -6.95 -14.87 18.91
C VAL A 59 -7.08 -13.77 19.96
N PHE A 60 -6.10 -12.88 20.01
CA PHE A 60 -6.20 -11.60 20.68
C PHE A 60 -6.54 -10.55 19.62
N LEU A 61 -7.71 -9.94 19.78
CA LEU A 61 -8.23 -8.89 18.91
C LEU A 61 -7.77 -7.52 19.42
N SER A 62 -7.42 -6.62 18.50
CA SER A 62 -6.96 -5.28 18.83
C SER A 62 -7.37 -4.27 17.74
N PRO A 63 -7.68 -3.00 18.10
CA PRO A 63 -8.24 -2.06 17.14
C PRO A 63 -7.31 -1.81 15.96
N LEU A 64 -7.85 -1.95 14.76
CA LEU A 64 -7.15 -1.66 13.50
C LEU A 64 -7.92 -0.64 12.65
N GLY A 65 -9.26 -0.69 12.69
CA GLY A 65 -10.17 0.29 12.12
C GLY A 65 -10.22 0.28 10.60
N ALA A 66 -10.75 1.38 10.05
CA ALA A 66 -10.91 1.60 8.62
C ALA A 66 -9.59 1.48 7.86
N ARG A 67 -9.52 0.56 6.90
CA ARG A 67 -8.38 0.44 5.98
C ARG A 67 -8.82 0.65 4.54
N LEU A 68 -8.01 1.39 3.78
CA LEU A 68 -8.09 1.42 2.33
C LEU A 68 -7.24 0.30 1.75
N ARG A 69 -7.79 -0.41 0.76
CA ARG A 69 -7.06 -1.38 -0.06
C ARG A 69 -7.34 -1.15 -1.54
N ILE A 70 -6.34 -1.42 -2.38
CA ILE A 70 -6.51 -1.45 -3.84
C ILE A 70 -6.78 -2.90 -4.26
N SER A 71 -7.92 -3.13 -4.91
CA SER A 71 -8.26 -4.40 -5.54
C SER A 71 -7.42 -4.57 -6.81
N ALA A 72 -6.67 -5.66 -6.91
CA ALA A 72 -5.69 -5.90 -7.97
C ALA A 72 -5.75 -7.33 -8.51
N GLN A 73 -5.09 -7.57 -9.66
CA GLN A 73 -4.84 -8.91 -10.18
C GLN A 73 -3.55 -8.88 -11.00
N CYS A 74 -2.75 -9.94 -10.92
CA CYS A 74 -1.59 -10.12 -11.79
C CYS A 74 -2.03 -10.21 -13.26
N VAL A 75 -1.20 -9.70 -14.16
CA VAL A 75 -1.47 -9.69 -15.60
C VAL A 75 -0.22 -10.04 -16.41
N LYS A 76 -0.44 -10.39 -17.68
CA LYS A 76 0.59 -10.56 -18.70
C LYS A 76 0.11 -10.00 -20.04
N PHE A 77 0.97 -9.24 -20.71
CA PHE A 77 0.75 -8.85 -22.10
C PHE A 77 1.02 -10.05 -23.03
N LYS A 78 0.10 -10.34 -23.95
CA LYS A 78 0.32 -11.26 -25.07
C LYS A 78 1.22 -10.62 -26.13
N GLU A 79 1.64 -11.41 -27.11
CA GLU A 79 2.43 -10.95 -28.26
C GLU A 79 1.76 -9.75 -28.95
N ASN A 80 2.59 -8.83 -29.45
CA ASN A 80 2.24 -7.47 -29.91
C ASN A 80 1.62 -6.54 -28.85
N ARG A 81 1.53 -6.94 -27.57
CA ARG A 81 1.08 -6.15 -26.40
C ARG A 81 -0.35 -5.58 -26.45
N GLN A 82 -1.09 -5.81 -27.53
CA GLN A 82 -2.48 -5.36 -27.71
C GLN A 82 -3.51 -6.09 -26.81
N ARG A 83 -3.14 -7.22 -26.20
CA ARG A 83 -4.04 -7.99 -25.32
C ARG A 83 -3.41 -8.26 -23.96
N VAL A 84 -4.08 -7.82 -22.91
CA VAL A 84 -3.75 -8.08 -21.51
C VAL A 84 -4.56 -9.28 -21.01
N VAL A 85 -3.90 -10.25 -20.40
CA VAL A 85 -4.53 -11.44 -19.80
C VAL A 85 -4.34 -11.40 -18.29
N ALA A 86 -5.41 -11.62 -17.53
CA ALA A 86 -5.34 -11.77 -16.08
C ALA A 86 -4.78 -13.14 -15.69
N ILE A 87 -3.95 -13.18 -14.64
CA ILE A 87 -3.28 -14.39 -14.16
C ILE A 87 -3.52 -14.53 -12.65
N GLY A 88 -3.95 -15.73 -12.24
CA GLY A 88 -4.11 -16.09 -10.84
C GLY A 88 -5.21 -15.31 -10.09
N PRO A 89 -5.20 -15.37 -8.75
CA PRO A 89 -6.28 -14.86 -7.93
C PRO A 89 -6.31 -13.32 -7.87
N ARG A 90 -7.42 -12.79 -7.35
CA ARG A 90 -7.50 -11.38 -6.97
C ARG A 90 -6.60 -11.11 -5.76
N LEU A 91 -6.08 -9.90 -5.70
CA LEU A 91 -5.15 -9.44 -4.69
C LEU A 91 -5.70 -8.18 -4.01
N ALA A 92 -5.37 -8.00 -2.74
CA ALA A 92 -5.55 -6.75 -2.01
C ALA A 92 -4.19 -6.12 -1.71
N ILE A 93 -4.01 -4.86 -2.09
CA ILE A 93 -2.82 -4.07 -1.74
C ILE A 93 -3.25 -3.05 -0.68
N PRO A 94 -2.89 -3.22 0.60
CA PRO A 94 -3.28 -2.29 1.66
C PRO A 94 -2.56 -0.94 1.52
N GLU A 95 -3.19 0.14 1.98
CA GLU A 95 -2.63 1.51 1.93
C GLU A 95 -1.21 1.63 2.51
N GLY A 96 -0.91 0.91 3.58
CA GLY A 96 0.39 0.93 4.23
C GLY A 96 1.49 0.16 3.49
N TYR A 97 1.17 -0.57 2.40
CA TYR A 97 2.15 -1.40 1.69
C TYR A 97 3.32 -0.57 1.18
N ARG A 98 4.50 -0.85 1.75
CA ARG A 98 5.76 -0.16 1.47
C ARG A 98 6.40 -0.72 0.20
N GLY A 99 5.83 -0.33 -0.95
CA GLY A 99 6.38 -0.62 -2.26
C GLY A 99 6.13 0.49 -3.28
N TRP A 100 6.88 0.41 -4.37
CA TRP A 100 6.91 1.37 -5.45
C TRP A 100 6.35 0.75 -6.72
N PHE A 101 5.45 1.47 -7.37
CA PHE A 101 4.75 1.05 -8.57
C PHE A 101 5.01 2.03 -9.70
N GLU A 102 5.22 1.52 -10.91
CA GLU A 102 5.35 2.33 -12.12
C GLU A 102 4.08 2.18 -12.94
N ILE A 103 3.39 3.28 -13.23
CA ILE A 103 2.19 3.25 -14.07
C ILE A 103 2.62 2.91 -15.50
N LEU A 104 1.94 1.93 -16.09
CA LEU A 104 2.13 1.51 -17.47
C LEU A 104 1.07 2.15 -18.36
N SER A 105 1.48 2.48 -19.59
CA SER A 105 0.57 2.75 -20.70
C SER A 105 -0.24 1.50 -21.10
N GLU A 106 -1.26 1.70 -21.95
CA GLU A 106 -2.13 0.61 -22.41
C GLU A 106 -1.36 -0.51 -23.15
N ASP A 107 -0.28 -0.17 -23.87
CA ASP A 107 0.63 -1.11 -24.53
C ASP A 107 1.81 -1.57 -23.63
N GLY A 108 1.71 -1.36 -22.32
CA GLY A 108 2.64 -1.89 -21.32
C GLY A 108 4.01 -1.22 -21.28
N ARG A 109 4.17 -0.02 -21.85
CA ARG A 109 5.40 0.77 -21.67
C ARG A 109 5.40 1.46 -20.32
N ALA A 110 6.55 1.39 -19.66
CA ALA A 110 6.89 2.10 -18.44
C ALA A 110 7.45 3.49 -18.76
N SER A 111 7.62 4.34 -17.74
CA SER A 111 8.32 5.60 -17.93
C SER A 111 9.83 5.37 -18.14
N ARG A 112 10.51 6.36 -18.71
CA ARG A 112 11.97 6.28 -18.88
C ARG A 112 12.65 6.49 -17.52
N CYS A 113 13.42 5.50 -17.08
CA CYS A 113 14.36 5.64 -15.97
C CYS A 113 15.58 6.48 -16.40
N PHE A 114 16.26 7.09 -15.44
CA PHE A 114 17.60 7.63 -15.63
C PHE A 114 18.61 6.50 -15.53
N GLU A 115 19.63 6.48 -16.40
CA GLU A 115 20.60 5.37 -16.51
C GLU A 115 22.01 5.71 -16.01
N SER A 116 22.21 6.96 -15.56
CA SER A 116 23.47 7.43 -14.98
C SER A 116 23.23 8.58 -14.00
N VAL A 117 24.20 8.82 -13.12
CA VAL A 117 24.20 9.99 -12.22
C VAL A 117 24.25 11.29 -13.02
N ALA A 118 25.04 11.37 -14.10
CA ALA A 118 25.05 12.53 -15.00
C ALA A 118 23.67 12.86 -15.60
N GLU A 119 22.85 11.86 -15.93
CA GLU A 119 21.48 12.09 -16.39
C GLU A 119 20.57 12.60 -15.25
N LEU A 120 20.70 12.01 -14.05
CA LEU A 120 19.99 12.44 -12.85
C LEU A 120 20.33 13.90 -12.48
N MET A 121 21.62 14.29 -12.54
CA MET A 121 22.10 15.66 -12.35
C MET A 121 21.45 16.63 -13.34
N ARG A 122 21.48 16.29 -14.64
CA ARG A 122 20.93 17.12 -15.73
C ARG A 122 19.42 17.30 -15.63
N ARG A 123 18.69 16.30 -15.15
CA ARG A 123 17.22 16.34 -15.02
C ARG A 123 16.74 16.88 -13.68
N SER A 124 17.58 16.79 -12.63
CA SER A 124 17.37 17.30 -11.28
C SER A 124 15.92 17.14 -10.76
N PRO A 125 15.39 15.89 -10.70
CA PRO A 125 14.11 15.64 -10.03
C PRO A 125 14.24 15.99 -8.54
N ASP A 126 13.15 16.38 -7.87
CA ASP A 126 13.21 16.69 -6.44
C ASP A 126 13.57 15.45 -5.60
N THR A 127 13.00 14.30 -5.97
CA THR A 127 13.22 13.01 -5.31
C THR A 127 13.26 11.87 -6.33
N CYS A 128 14.03 10.83 -6.03
CA CYS A 128 14.15 9.65 -6.87
C CYS A 128 14.30 8.35 -6.07
N LEU A 129 13.98 7.23 -6.71
CA LEU A 129 14.12 5.87 -6.21
C LEU A 129 15.35 5.21 -6.86
N VAL A 130 16.21 4.60 -6.05
CA VAL A 130 17.31 3.75 -6.50
C VAL A 130 16.76 2.42 -7.05
N ARG A 131 16.99 2.14 -8.34
CA ARG A 131 16.52 0.92 -9.04
C ARG A 131 17.60 -0.15 -9.15
N GLU A 132 18.87 0.23 -9.10
CA GLU A 132 20.06 -0.63 -9.15
C GLU A 132 21.06 -0.15 -8.09
N PRO A 133 21.81 -1.03 -7.40
CA PRO A 133 22.73 -0.61 -6.36
C PRO A 133 23.82 0.32 -6.91
N VAL A 134 24.07 1.44 -6.22
CA VAL A 134 25.03 2.46 -6.66
C VAL A 134 25.95 2.87 -5.52
N LYS A 135 27.24 3.06 -5.83
CA LYS A 135 28.24 3.51 -4.86
C LYS A 135 28.09 5.01 -4.63
N ALA A 136 27.98 5.42 -3.37
CA ALA A 136 27.94 6.80 -2.94
C ALA A 136 29.07 7.09 -1.94
N HIS A 137 29.64 8.29 -2.03
CA HIS A 137 30.61 8.83 -1.08
C HIS A 137 29.88 9.47 0.11
N LEU A 138 30.51 9.45 1.28
CA LEU A 138 29.99 10.07 2.49
C LEU A 138 30.52 11.49 2.64
N ALA A 139 29.72 12.36 3.25
CA ALA A 139 30.17 13.68 3.67
C ALA A 139 31.25 13.60 4.76
N HIS A 140 32.04 14.66 4.91
CA HIS A 140 32.97 14.80 6.04
C HIS A 140 32.17 15.06 7.33
N PRO A 141 32.47 14.40 8.46
CA PRO A 141 31.67 14.53 9.68
C PRO A 141 31.58 15.98 10.17
N ASP A 142 32.70 16.72 10.12
CA ASP A 142 32.78 18.11 10.58
C ASP A 142 32.42 19.15 9.50
N ASN A 143 32.25 18.71 8.23
CA ASN A 143 31.90 19.61 7.13
C ASN A 143 31.02 18.88 6.09
N PRO A 144 29.69 19.07 6.11
CA PRO A 144 28.78 18.33 5.26
C PRO A 144 28.92 18.67 3.76
N GLU A 145 29.61 19.76 3.39
CA GLU A 145 29.87 20.16 2.00
C GLU A 145 31.09 19.46 1.39
N GLN A 146 31.93 18.84 2.22
CA GLN A 146 33.15 18.17 1.78
C GLN A 146 32.92 16.67 1.58
N VAL A 147 33.41 16.13 0.47
CA VAL A 147 33.26 14.70 0.12
C VAL A 147 34.46 13.91 0.64
N THR A 148 34.22 12.74 1.22
CA THR A 148 35.26 11.83 1.69
C THR A 148 35.40 10.59 0.80
N ASP A 149 36.49 9.86 0.99
CA ASP A 149 36.75 8.59 0.29
C ASP A 149 36.02 7.40 0.93
N LYS A 150 35.45 7.61 2.13
CA LYS A 150 34.52 6.67 2.74
C LYS A 150 33.28 6.57 1.87
N THR A 151 32.89 5.35 1.54
CA THR A 151 31.82 5.07 0.57
C THR A 151 30.88 4.00 1.10
N ARG A 152 29.61 4.09 0.71
CA ARG A 152 28.58 3.08 0.96
C ARG A 152 27.87 2.71 -0.33
N THR A 153 27.24 1.54 -0.38
CA THR A 153 26.37 1.15 -1.50
C THR A 153 24.92 1.44 -1.15
N LEU A 154 24.30 2.37 -1.89
CA LEU A 154 22.86 2.60 -1.83
C LEU A 154 22.12 1.41 -2.44
N GLN A 155 21.14 0.87 -1.73
CA GLN A 155 20.40 -0.33 -2.11
C GLN A 155 19.17 -0.01 -2.95
N VAL A 156 18.72 -1.01 -3.72
CA VAL A 156 17.46 -0.93 -4.47
C VAL A 156 16.31 -0.70 -3.49
N GLY A 157 15.50 0.32 -3.75
CA GLY A 157 14.41 0.73 -2.86
C GLY A 157 14.71 1.95 -1.98
N GLU A 158 15.99 2.34 -1.82
CA GLU A 158 16.33 3.60 -1.15
C GLU A 158 15.80 4.80 -1.94
N THR A 159 15.23 5.77 -1.21
CA THR A 159 14.79 7.05 -1.77
C THR A 159 15.81 8.14 -1.48
N LEU A 160 16.09 8.95 -2.49
CA LEU A 160 17.00 10.08 -2.40
C LEU A 160 16.27 11.39 -2.67
N VAL A 161 16.54 12.41 -1.85
CA VAL A 161 16.19 13.81 -2.13
C VAL A 161 17.39 14.45 -2.83
N VAL A 162 17.20 15.05 -4.01
CA VAL A 162 18.29 15.71 -4.73
C VAL A 162 18.44 17.13 -4.20
N VAL A 163 19.63 17.48 -3.72
CA VAL A 163 19.89 18.83 -3.18
C VAL A 163 20.10 19.79 -4.34
N LYS A 164 19.30 20.85 -4.39
CA LYS A 164 19.35 21.91 -5.39
C LYS A 164 19.95 23.17 -4.76
N GLU A 165 21.26 23.35 -4.88
CA GLU A 165 21.91 24.58 -4.42
C GLU A 165 21.63 25.71 -5.42
N HIS A 166 21.50 26.95 -4.92
CA HIS A 166 20.93 28.09 -5.66
C HIS A 166 21.71 28.51 -6.92
N THR A 167 22.93 28.03 -7.11
CA THR A 167 23.78 28.31 -8.29
C THR A 167 24.13 27.06 -9.12
N SER A 168 24.05 25.85 -8.57
CA SER A 168 24.14 24.58 -9.31
C SER A 168 23.89 23.38 -8.37
N PRO A 169 23.20 22.29 -8.75
CA PRO A 169 23.15 21.04 -7.96
C PRO A 169 24.48 20.25 -7.95
N MET A 170 25.60 20.91 -8.23
CA MET A 170 26.91 20.34 -8.46
C MET A 170 27.89 20.84 -7.39
N VAL A 171 28.18 20.00 -6.42
CA VAL A 171 29.32 20.23 -5.53
C VAL A 171 30.58 19.87 -6.30
N ARG A 172 31.39 20.89 -6.61
CA ARG A 172 32.79 20.72 -7.04
C ARG A 172 33.62 20.39 -5.80
N ALA A 173 33.66 19.12 -5.45
CA ALA A 173 34.50 18.65 -4.37
C ALA A 173 35.97 18.65 -4.81
N SER A 174 36.77 19.52 -4.19
CA SER A 174 38.22 19.51 -4.33
C SER A 174 38.82 18.28 -3.63
N LEU A 175 38.64 17.09 -4.21
CA LEU A 175 39.31 15.84 -3.82
C LEU A 175 40.80 15.88 -4.21
N ALA A 176 41.52 16.90 -3.73
CA ALA A 176 42.89 17.21 -4.09
C ALA A 176 43.93 16.19 -3.56
N ARG A 177 43.51 15.06 -2.99
CA ARG A 177 44.39 14.10 -2.30
C ARG A 177 44.18 12.62 -2.61
N LEU A 178 43.21 12.22 -3.43
CA LEU A 178 43.12 10.82 -3.88
C LEU A 178 43.42 10.61 -5.36
N ARG A 179 44.29 9.62 -5.60
CA ARG A 179 44.66 9.08 -6.91
C ARG A 179 43.57 8.14 -7.45
N SER A 180 42.31 8.55 -7.42
CA SER A 180 41.18 7.77 -7.97
C SER A 180 40.76 8.34 -9.33
N SER A 181 40.42 7.46 -10.28
CA SER A 181 40.31 7.80 -11.71
C SER A 181 39.00 8.50 -12.12
N ALA A 182 38.44 9.35 -11.26
CA ALA A 182 37.29 10.20 -11.54
C ALA A 182 37.75 11.43 -12.36
N PRO A 183 37.49 11.53 -13.68
CA PRO A 183 38.20 12.51 -14.52
C PRO A 183 37.89 13.97 -14.20
N HIS A 184 36.74 14.24 -13.56
CA HIS A 184 36.36 15.56 -13.06
C HIS A 184 35.55 15.40 -11.78
N GLY A 185 36.11 15.76 -10.61
CA GLY A 185 35.52 15.60 -9.27
C GLY A 185 34.20 16.36 -9.03
N ARG A 186 33.14 15.92 -9.70
CA ARG A 186 31.79 16.49 -9.67
C ARG A 186 30.85 15.46 -9.04
N PHE A 187 30.21 15.86 -7.96
CA PHE A 187 29.29 15.00 -7.23
C PHE A 187 27.89 15.61 -7.25
N LEU A 188 26.88 14.75 -7.41
CA LEU A 188 25.51 15.07 -7.07
C LEU A 188 25.33 14.86 -5.57
N ARG A 189 24.94 15.91 -4.87
CA ARG A 189 24.58 15.86 -3.46
C ARG A 189 23.13 15.38 -3.32
N CYS A 190 22.92 14.35 -2.52
CA CYS A 190 21.59 13.85 -2.17
C CYS A 190 21.47 13.67 -0.65
N LEU A 191 20.24 13.70 -0.15
CA LEU A 191 19.91 13.25 1.20
C LEU A 191 19.21 11.89 1.12
N THR A 192 19.54 11.00 2.05
CA THR A 192 18.87 9.69 2.19
C THR A 192 17.50 9.85 2.87
N SER A 193 16.71 8.78 2.97
CA SER A 193 15.48 8.77 3.78
C SER A 193 15.72 9.05 5.28
N ALA A 194 16.96 8.94 5.76
CA ALA A 194 17.36 9.29 7.12
C ALA A 194 17.89 10.75 7.24
N GLY A 195 17.88 11.52 6.15
CA GLY A 195 18.43 12.88 6.10
C GLY A 195 19.95 12.95 5.95
N GLU A 196 20.64 11.80 5.84
CA GLU A 196 22.10 11.75 5.75
C GLU A 196 22.59 12.24 4.38
N PRO A 197 23.60 13.12 4.31
CA PRO A 197 24.19 13.56 3.05
C PRO A 197 25.05 12.47 2.40
N VAL A 198 24.76 12.17 1.13
CA VAL A 198 25.50 11.23 0.29
C VAL A 198 25.82 11.86 -1.07
N TYR A 199 26.96 11.45 -1.64
CA TYR A 199 27.54 12.06 -2.83
C TYR A 199 27.72 11.03 -3.95
N LEU A 200 27.02 11.22 -5.06
CA LEU A 200 27.10 10.35 -6.23
C LEU A 200 28.04 10.96 -7.27
N ALA A 201 29.11 10.26 -7.64
CA ALA A 201 30.04 10.75 -8.66
C ALA A 201 29.36 10.78 -10.05
N ALA A 202 29.52 11.87 -10.79
CA ALA A 202 28.77 12.15 -12.02
C ALA A 202 28.90 11.04 -13.10
N GLU A 203 30.09 10.45 -13.21
CA GLU A 203 30.43 9.37 -14.14
C GLU A 203 29.89 7.99 -13.73
N SER A 204 29.34 7.85 -12.52
CA SER A 204 28.76 6.58 -12.06
C SER A 204 27.54 6.19 -12.89
N ARG A 205 27.53 4.94 -13.34
CA ARG A 205 26.32 4.27 -13.81
C ARG A 205 25.42 3.93 -12.63
N GLY A 206 24.12 3.89 -12.89
CA GLY A 206 23.12 3.53 -11.89
C GLY A 206 21.74 3.89 -12.41
N LYS A 207 20.76 3.05 -12.09
CA LYS A 207 19.38 3.25 -12.56
C LYS A 207 18.54 3.92 -11.48
N PHE A 208 17.81 4.96 -11.88
CA PHE A 208 16.96 5.74 -10.98
C PHE A 208 15.61 6.03 -11.63
N SER A 209 14.56 6.12 -10.82
CA SER A 209 13.24 6.59 -11.27
C SER A 209 12.82 7.82 -10.47
N PRO A 210 12.30 8.88 -11.11
CA PRO A 210 11.76 10.01 -10.36
C PRO A 210 10.53 9.55 -9.56
N ILE A 211 10.37 10.04 -8.33
CA ILE A 211 9.15 9.77 -7.55
C ILE A 211 8.06 10.73 -8.01
N ALA A 212 6.88 10.19 -8.33
CA ALA A 212 5.77 10.95 -8.87
C ALA A 212 5.08 11.78 -7.78
N LYS A 213 4.80 13.05 -8.09
CA LYS A 213 3.89 13.90 -7.31
C LYS A 213 2.44 13.49 -7.60
N GLU A 214 1.52 13.82 -6.69
CA GLU A 214 0.11 13.38 -6.71
C GLU A 214 -0.63 13.65 -8.04
N GLY A 215 -0.32 14.72 -8.76
CA GLY A 215 -0.89 14.99 -10.10
C GLY A 215 -0.23 14.22 -11.25
N ASN A 216 1.05 13.87 -11.14
CA ASN A 216 1.84 13.31 -12.25
C ASN A 216 1.61 11.82 -12.42
N ILE A 217 1.60 11.32 -13.66
CA ILE A 217 1.57 9.87 -13.96
C ILE A 217 2.96 9.27 -14.22
N SER A 218 3.93 10.09 -14.64
CA SER A 218 5.30 9.67 -14.90
C SER A 218 6.11 9.53 -13.61
N GLY A 219 6.90 8.46 -13.52
CA GLY A 219 7.73 8.12 -12.36
C GLY A 219 7.17 6.93 -11.58
N VAL A 220 7.70 6.73 -10.38
CA VAL A 220 7.25 5.70 -9.42
C VAL A 220 6.33 6.28 -8.35
N HIS A 221 5.35 5.50 -7.96
CA HIS A 221 4.23 5.86 -7.08
C HIS A 221 4.25 4.94 -5.86
N SER A 222 4.01 5.48 -4.68
CA SER A 222 3.61 4.69 -3.50
C SER A 222 2.11 4.33 -3.59
N VAL A 223 1.64 3.42 -2.76
CA VAL A 223 0.19 3.10 -2.68
C VAL A 223 -0.62 4.35 -2.35
N LYS A 224 -0.16 5.19 -1.42
CA LYS A 224 -0.80 6.48 -1.08
C LYS A 224 -1.01 7.36 -2.32
N THR A 225 0.01 7.52 -3.16
CA THR A 225 -0.12 8.29 -4.41
C THR A 225 -0.97 7.61 -5.49
N LEU A 226 -1.13 6.27 -5.45
CA LEU A 226 -2.03 5.53 -6.33
C LEU A 226 -3.50 5.65 -5.91
N LEU A 227 -3.79 5.73 -4.61
CA LEU A 227 -5.16 5.93 -4.09
C LEU A 227 -5.81 7.23 -4.63
N CYS A 228 -4.99 8.26 -4.91
CA CYS A 228 -5.43 9.52 -5.51
C CYS A 228 -5.64 9.48 -7.03
N LYS A 229 -5.47 8.32 -7.69
CA LYS A 229 -5.59 8.18 -9.16
C LYS A 229 -6.95 7.64 -9.59
N ARG A 230 -7.27 7.81 -10.87
CA ARG A 230 -8.45 7.20 -11.50
C ARG A 230 -8.14 5.75 -11.88
N PHE A 231 -9.03 4.84 -11.50
CA PHE A 231 -8.95 3.41 -11.81
C PHE A 231 -9.87 3.07 -13.01
N PRO A 232 -9.63 1.97 -13.75
CA PRO A 232 -8.55 0.99 -13.56
C PRO A 232 -7.18 1.51 -14.02
N LEU A 233 -6.10 0.95 -13.47
CA LEU A 233 -4.72 1.26 -13.84
C LEU A 233 -3.93 0.00 -14.16
N MET A 234 -3.04 0.10 -15.14
CA MET A 234 -1.99 -0.88 -15.37
C MET A 234 -0.73 -0.40 -14.64
N VAL A 235 -0.13 -1.23 -13.80
CA VAL A 235 1.10 -0.89 -13.08
C VAL A 235 2.10 -2.04 -13.07
N ARG A 236 3.36 -1.74 -12.83
CA ARG A 236 4.40 -2.71 -12.49
C ARG A 236 4.94 -2.46 -11.09
N LEU A 237 4.96 -3.47 -10.24
CA LEU A 237 5.69 -3.44 -8.98
C LEU A 237 7.19 -3.35 -9.28
N VAL A 238 7.81 -2.26 -8.86
CA VAL A 238 9.23 -1.93 -9.08
C VAL A 238 10.09 -2.41 -7.92
N HIS A 239 9.63 -2.17 -6.69
CA HIS A 239 10.31 -2.56 -5.47
C HIS A 239 9.25 -2.75 -4.36
N GLY A 240 9.47 -3.71 -3.47
CA GLY A 240 8.56 -4.06 -2.39
C GLY A 240 8.48 -5.58 -2.22
N ARG A 241 7.75 -6.05 -1.20
CA ARG A 241 7.51 -7.50 -1.03
C ARG A 241 6.60 -8.01 -2.16
N PRO A 242 6.97 -9.05 -2.91
CA PRO A 242 6.14 -9.57 -4.00
C PRO A 242 4.83 -10.15 -3.44
N ALA A 243 3.81 -10.27 -4.31
CA ALA A 243 2.57 -10.94 -3.96
C ALA A 243 2.82 -12.44 -3.64
N PRO A 244 2.20 -13.01 -2.60
CA PRO A 244 2.50 -14.37 -2.12
C PRO A 244 2.04 -15.50 -3.08
N SER A 245 1.38 -15.15 -4.18
CA SER A 245 0.80 -16.07 -5.18
C SER A 245 1.77 -16.96 -5.97
N GLY A 246 3.10 -16.86 -5.75
CA GLY A 246 4.11 -17.59 -6.52
C GLY A 246 4.24 -17.17 -8.00
N LEU A 247 3.46 -16.18 -8.43
CA LEU A 247 3.43 -15.69 -9.81
C LEU A 247 4.67 -14.85 -10.12
N LYS A 248 5.38 -15.21 -11.21
CA LYS A 248 6.61 -14.53 -11.67
C LYS A 248 6.38 -13.17 -12.35
N THR A 249 5.15 -12.64 -12.38
CA THR A 249 4.84 -11.33 -12.97
C THR A 249 4.75 -10.25 -11.90
N SER A 250 5.45 -9.13 -12.12
CA SER A 250 5.30 -7.92 -11.33
C SER A 250 4.25 -6.96 -11.90
N GLU A 251 3.60 -7.33 -13.00
CA GLU A 251 2.60 -6.51 -13.68
C GLU A 251 1.21 -6.79 -13.12
N LEU A 252 0.50 -5.73 -12.77
CA LEU A 252 -0.76 -5.74 -12.05
C LEU A 252 -1.77 -4.84 -12.77
N ARG A 253 -3.01 -5.31 -12.90
CA ARG A 253 -4.16 -4.44 -13.12
C ARG A 253 -4.77 -4.09 -11.78
N LEU A 254 -4.85 -2.81 -11.47
CA LEU A 254 -5.56 -2.25 -10.32
C LEU A 254 -6.98 -1.87 -10.79
N TYR A 255 -8.00 -2.25 -10.03
CA TYR A 255 -9.41 -2.14 -10.43
C TYR A 255 -10.16 -1.02 -9.71
N GLY A 256 -9.79 -0.74 -8.46
CA GLY A 256 -10.46 0.28 -7.64
C GLY A 256 -9.97 0.25 -6.20
N VAL A 257 -10.46 1.21 -5.41
CA VAL A 257 -10.22 1.31 -3.97
C VAL A 257 -11.43 0.78 -3.22
N GLU A 258 -11.19 -0.06 -2.23
CA GLU A 258 -12.18 -0.53 -1.28
C GLU A 258 -11.81 -0.01 0.11
N ARG A 259 -12.81 0.47 0.86
CA ARG A 259 -12.69 0.74 2.30
C ARG A 259 -13.35 -0.41 3.04
N GLU A 260 -12.66 -0.94 4.03
CA GLU A 260 -13.17 -2.02 4.88
C GLU A 260 -12.78 -1.75 6.34
N GLU A 261 -13.73 -1.92 7.26
CA GLU A 261 -13.45 -1.88 8.69
C GLU A 261 -12.85 -3.23 9.11
N CYS A 262 -11.74 -3.17 9.85
CA CYS A 262 -10.91 -4.33 10.16
C CYS A 262 -10.51 -4.34 11.63
N VAL A 263 -10.29 -5.55 12.16
CA VAL A 263 -9.65 -5.79 13.46
C VAL A 263 -8.32 -6.50 13.27
N LEU A 264 -7.33 -6.20 14.10
CA LEU A 264 -6.11 -7.01 14.16
C LEU A 264 -6.42 -8.30 14.89
N ALA A 265 -6.18 -9.45 14.27
CA ALA A 265 -6.10 -10.72 14.99
C ALA A 265 -4.64 -11.13 15.19
N LEU A 266 -4.24 -11.29 16.44
CA LEU A 266 -3.00 -11.96 16.85
C LEU A 266 -3.36 -13.37 17.36
N PRO A 267 -3.11 -14.43 16.59
CA PRO A 267 -3.25 -15.79 17.09
C PRO A 267 -2.43 -16.02 18.36
N LEU A 268 -3.05 -16.60 19.39
CA LEU A 268 -2.37 -16.94 20.65
C LEU A 268 -1.74 -18.33 20.62
N VAL A 269 -1.18 -18.68 19.45
CA VAL A 269 -0.39 -19.89 19.18
C VAL A 269 1.04 -19.46 18.87
N LYS A 270 2.01 -20.30 19.24
CA LYS A 270 3.43 -20.02 18.99
C LYS A 270 3.69 -19.86 17.48
N ASP A 271 4.53 -18.89 17.13
CA ASP A 271 5.05 -18.62 15.78
C ASP A 271 3.98 -18.30 14.68
N ALA A 272 2.70 -18.20 15.04
CA ALA A 272 1.62 -17.85 14.12
C ALA A 272 1.62 -16.33 13.80
N PRO A 273 1.44 -15.92 12.52
CA PRO A 273 1.45 -14.52 12.13
C PRO A 273 0.13 -13.81 12.51
N ALA A 274 0.22 -12.53 12.85
CA ALA A 274 -0.95 -11.66 12.95
C ALA A 274 -1.50 -11.30 11.56
N LEU A 275 -2.80 -11.00 11.48
CA LEU A 275 -3.49 -10.63 10.24
C LEU A 275 -4.57 -9.56 10.46
N SER A 276 -4.93 -8.87 9.38
CA SER A 276 -6.19 -8.12 9.31
C SER A 276 -7.35 -9.12 9.19
N LEU A 277 -8.36 -9.01 10.05
CA LEU A 277 -9.67 -9.64 9.82
C LEU A 277 -10.67 -8.55 9.45
N PRO A 278 -11.40 -8.68 8.33
CA PRO A 278 -12.55 -7.82 8.08
C PRO A 278 -13.66 -8.13 9.08
N GLU A 279 -14.42 -7.12 9.54
CA GLU A 279 -15.57 -7.37 10.44
C GLU A 279 -16.60 -8.34 9.84
N SER A 280 -16.69 -8.36 8.50
CA SER A 280 -17.55 -9.24 7.71
C SER A 280 -16.99 -10.66 7.53
N ALA A 281 -15.86 -11.03 8.15
CA ALA A 281 -15.34 -12.38 8.11
C ALA A 281 -16.38 -13.37 8.68
N PRO A 282 -16.56 -14.57 8.07
CA PRO A 282 -17.59 -15.53 8.45
C PRO A 282 -17.21 -16.33 9.71
N LEU A 283 -16.83 -15.63 10.78
CA LEU A 283 -16.39 -16.18 12.06
C LEU A 283 -17.46 -15.98 13.14
N ARG A 284 -17.64 -16.99 13.99
CA ARG A 284 -18.32 -16.82 15.29
C ARG A 284 -17.32 -17.01 16.43
N LEU A 285 -17.41 -16.11 17.40
CA LEU A 285 -16.47 -15.94 18.50
C LEU A 285 -17.18 -16.08 19.85
N GLN A 286 -16.57 -16.83 20.77
CA GLN A 286 -16.88 -16.81 22.20
C GLN A 286 -16.02 -15.75 22.90
N PRO A 287 -16.62 -14.84 23.68
CA PRO A 287 -15.92 -13.90 24.56
C PRO A 287 -15.47 -14.57 25.86
N PRO A 288 -14.61 -13.93 26.66
CA PRO A 288 -14.32 -14.34 28.02
C PRO A 288 -15.36 -13.76 29.00
N LYS A 289 -15.77 -14.54 30.00
CA LYS A 289 -16.64 -14.11 31.11
C LYS A 289 -15.93 -13.23 32.14
N ASN A 290 -14.60 -13.29 32.21
CA ASN A 290 -13.79 -12.64 33.26
C ASN A 290 -12.91 -11.48 32.76
N VAL A 291 -13.45 -10.65 31.87
CA VAL A 291 -12.77 -9.49 31.24
C VAL A 291 -11.98 -8.65 32.25
N ASP A 292 -12.63 -8.21 33.34
CA ASP A 292 -12.04 -7.25 34.28
C ASP A 292 -10.77 -7.79 34.96
N ALA A 293 -10.74 -9.10 35.24
CA ALA A 293 -9.56 -9.77 35.78
C ALA A 293 -8.46 -9.95 34.73
N LEU A 294 -8.83 -10.23 33.47
CA LEU A 294 -7.88 -10.40 32.38
C LEU A 294 -7.16 -9.09 32.02
N VAL A 295 -7.87 -7.95 32.03
CA VAL A 295 -7.29 -6.63 31.72
C VAL A 295 -6.24 -6.20 32.76
N GLN A 296 -6.34 -6.68 33.99
CA GLN A 296 -5.39 -6.40 35.08
C GLN A 296 -4.08 -7.23 34.98
N MET A 297 -4.02 -8.23 34.09
CA MET A 297 -2.83 -9.09 33.97
C MET A 297 -1.65 -8.40 33.25
N PRO A 298 -0.41 -8.56 33.72
CA PRO A 298 0.76 -8.00 33.02
C PRO A 298 0.98 -8.62 31.63
N GLU A 299 0.45 -9.82 31.38
CA GLU A 299 0.41 -10.45 30.05
C GLU A 299 -0.50 -9.70 29.08
N TYR A 300 -1.64 -9.15 29.54
CA TYR A 300 -2.57 -8.38 28.69
C TYR A 300 -1.92 -7.12 28.13
N THR A 301 -1.19 -6.38 28.98
CA THR A 301 -0.39 -5.21 28.56
C THR A 301 0.66 -5.61 27.52
N ARG A 302 1.38 -6.71 27.76
CA ARG A 302 2.41 -7.22 26.83
C ARG A 302 1.82 -7.70 25.50
N LEU A 303 0.66 -8.35 25.49
CA LEU A 303 -0.07 -8.74 24.28
C LEU A 303 -0.59 -7.51 23.52
N THR A 304 -1.04 -6.47 24.21
CA THR A 304 -1.47 -5.19 23.63
C THR A 304 -0.30 -4.45 22.98
N GLU A 305 0.85 -4.36 23.65
CA GLU A 305 2.07 -3.79 23.05
C GLU A 305 2.55 -4.59 21.84
N LYS A 306 2.58 -5.93 21.95
CA LYS A 306 2.95 -6.82 20.84
C LYS A 306 2.02 -6.60 19.64
N SER A 307 0.72 -6.44 19.88
CA SER A 307 -0.28 -6.15 18.84
C SER A 307 0.01 -4.84 18.11
N LYS A 308 0.28 -3.75 18.85
CA LYS A 308 0.69 -2.45 18.28
C LYS A 308 1.96 -2.57 17.42
N ARG A 309 3.00 -3.27 17.91
CA ARG A 309 4.26 -3.49 17.17
C ARG A 309 4.09 -4.36 15.92
N LEU A 310 3.02 -5.14 15.80
CA LEU A 310 2.74 -6.00 14.65
C LEU A 310 1.90 -5.31 13.56
N GLN A 311 1.38 -4.11 13.80
CA GLN A 311 0.53 -3.39 12.85
C GLN A 311 1.24 -3.15 11.50
N ASP A 312 2.52 -2.74 11.54
CA ASP A 312 3.39 -2.57 10.36
C ASP A 312 3.59 -3.86 9.51
N ARG A 313 3.33 -5.05 10.07
CA ARG A 313 3.55 -6.33 9.35
C ARG A 313 2.34 -6.77 8.53
N ILE A 314 1.16 -6.22 8.79
CA ILE A 314 -0.11 -6.53 8.11
C ILE A 314 -0.11 -5.92 6.69
N ASP A 315 0.75 -4.94 6.44
CA ASP A 315 0.82 -4.17 5.20
C ASP A 315 1.50 -4.92 4.05
N ALA A 316 1.25 -6.22 3.92
CA ALA A 316 1.67 -7.05 2.80
C ALA A 316 0.58 -7.12 1.72
N ILE A 317 0.95 -7.46 0.47
CA ILE A 317 -0.05 -7.79 -0.55
C ILE A 317 -0.70 -9.13 -0.17
N GLU A 318 -2.02 -9.16 -0.11
CA GLU A 318 -2.79 -10.32 0.29
C GLU A 318 -3.49 -10.96 -0.90
N VAL A 319 -3.72 -12.27 -0.85
CA VAL A 319 -4.61 -12.96 -1.80
C VAL A 319 -6.04 -12.87 -1.28
N LEU A 320 -6.96 -12.47 -2.15
CA LEU A 320 -8.39 -12.52 -1.89
C LEU A 320 -8.89 -13.91 -2.28
N GLU A 321 -9.36 -14.68 -1.31
CA GLU A 321 -9.99 -15.99 -1.53
C GLU A 321 -11.27 -15.79 -2.36
N THR A 322 -11.33 -16.42 -3.53
CA THR A 322 -12.47 -16.31 -4.47
C THR A 322 -13.65 -17.15 -3.99
N THR A 323 -14.37 -16.64 -2.98
CA THR A 323 -15.68 -17.13 -2.52
C THR A 323 -16.82 -16.16 -2.87
N ARG A 324 -16.64 -15.37 -3.94
CA ARG A 324 -17.71 -14.62 -4.63
C ARG A 324 -17.61 -14.85 -6.13
N SER A 325 -18.74 -15.21 -6.74
CA SER A 325 -18.88 -15.35 -8.19
C SER A 325 -18.57 -14.01 -8.89
N SER A 326 -18.00 -14.08 -10.10
CA SER A 326 -17.58 -12.88 -10.85
C SER A 326 -18.73 -11.99 -11.36
N SER A 327 -19.97 -12.28 -10.96
CA SER A 327 -21.20 -11.56 -11.31
C SER A 327 -21.42 -10.27 -10.50
N ASP A 328 -21.00 -10.24 -9.23
CA ASP A 328 -21.67 -9.37 -8.24
C ASP A 328 -21.11 -7.93 -8.18
N PHE A 329 -19.94 -7.68 -8.78
CA PHE A 329 -19.30 -6.36 -8.76
C PHE A 329 -19.71 -5.42 -9.92
N PHE A 330 -20.50 -5.89 -10.90
CA PHE A 330 -20.93 -5.07 -12.03
C PHE A 330 -22.33 -4.45 -11.87
N SER A 331 -22.97 -4.59 -10.70
CA SER A 331 -24.32 -4.06 -10.41
C SER A 331 -24.34 -3.00 -9.30
N SER A 332 -23.56 -1.93 -9.46
CA SER A 332 -23.75 -0.67 -8.73
C SER A 332 -23.67 0.53 -9.67
N LYS A 333 -24.64 0.63 -10.59
CA LYS A 333 -24.90 1.87 -11.33
C LYS A 333 -25.49 2.92 -10.37
N THR A 334 -24.64 3.73 -9.77
CA THR A 334 -25.08 4.98 -9.11
C THR A 334 -25.65 5.91 -10.19
N PRO A 335 -26.93 6.35 -10.10
CA PRO A 335 -27.45 7.36 -11.03
C PRO A 335 -26.76 8.71 -10.78
N PRO A 336 -26.51 9.53 -11.81
CA PRO A 336 -26.02 10.89 -11.60
C PRO A 336 -27.11 11.71 -10.90
N GLN A 337 -26.78 12.32 -9.75
CA GLN A 337 -27.69 13.25 -9.08
C GLN A 337 -27.98 14.45 -9.98
N ARG A 338 -29.26 14.62 -10.35
CA ARG A 338 -29.76 15.90 -10.83
C ARG A 338 -29.85 16.88 -9.66
N SER A 339 -29.19 18.02 -9.78
CA SER A 339 -29.40 19.16 -8.88
C SER A 339 -30.77 19.79 -9.14
N LEU A 340 -31.63 19.71 -8.13
CA LEU A 340 -32.79 20.56 -7.90
C LEU A 340 -32.60 21.12 -6.47
N SER A 341 -32.92 22.35 -6.12
CA SER A 341 -33.39 23.54 -6.85
C SER A 341 -33.56 24.65 -5.79
N GLU A 342 -33.46 25.94 -6.14
CA GLU A 342 -34.11 26.98 -5.32
C GLU A 342 -34.89 28.01 -6.17
N PRO A 343 -35.94 28.65 -5.60
CA PRO A 343 -36.99 29.30 -6.40
C PRO A 343 -37.09 30.83 -6.20
N LYS A 344 -37.65 31.53 -7.19
CA LYS A 344 -38.72 32.56 -7.03
C LYS A 344 -39.03 33.27 -8.36
N GLY A 345 -40.28 33.77 -8.48
CA GLY A 345 -40.62 34.87 -9.38
C GLY A 345 -41.40 34.52 -10.66
N LYS A 346 -42.73 34.48 -10.55
CA LYS A 346 -43.64 34.90 -11.64
C LYS A 346 -43.96 36.39 -11.43
N PRO A 347 -44.20 37.18 -12.50
CA PRO A 347 -45.57 37.30 -13.02
C PRO A 347 -45.71 37.21 -14.54
N THR A 348 -46.88 36.75 -14.98
CA THR A 348 -47.43 36.86 -16.35
C THR A 348 -47.98 38.27 -16.60
N PRO A 349 -47.99 38.76 -17.86
CA PRO A 349 -49.16 38.60 -18.76
C PRO A 349 -48.71 38.40 -20.24
N SER A 350 -49.47 38.12 -21.30
CA SER A 350 -50.84 37.69 -21.63
C SER A 350 -50.92 37.75 -23.17
N THR A 351 -51.60 36.82 -23.85
CA THR A 351 -52.09 36.94 -25.27
C THR A 351 -51.01 37.16 -26.38
N THR A 352 -51.14 36.65 -27.61
CA THR A 352 -52.29 36.75 -28.53
C THR A 352 -52.26 35.63 -29.60
N LYS A 353 -53.41 35.37 -30.23
CA LYS A 353 -53.63 34.49 -31.42
C LYS A 353 -52.83 35.03 -32.63
N SER A 354 -52.44 34.26 -33.65
CA SER A 354 -53.31 33.65 -34.70
C SER A 354 -52.49 32.84 -35.74
N PRO A 355 -53.13 32.08 -36.67
CA PRO A 355 -52.46 31.06 -37.51
C PRO A 355 -52.42 31.37 -39.04
N ARG A 356 -51.95 30.38 -39.83
CA ARG A 356 -51.82 30.29 -41.32
C ARG A 356 -50.48 30.86 -41.86
N HIS A 357 -49.90 30.43 -42.98
CA HIS A 357 -50.46 29.79 -44.20
C HIS A 357 -49.57 28.67 -44.81
N ARG A 358 -50.13 27.89 -45.75
CA ARG A 358 -49.43 26.87 -46.58
C ARG A 358 -48.81 27.46 -47.86
N HIS A 359 -47.65 26.92 -48.28
CA HIS A 359 -47.16 26.54 -49.63
C HIS A 359 -45.76 25.90 -49.45
N ARG A 360 -45.20 24.93 -50.19
CA ARG A 360 -45.57 24.06 -51.34
C ARG A 360 -45.59 24.61 -52.79
N THR A 361 -44.42 24.61 -53.40
CA THR A 361 -44.04 24.36 -54.82
C THR A 361 -42.50 24.17 -54.80
N THR A 362 -41.92 23.07 -55.31
CA THR A 362 -41.32 22.91 -56.66
C THR A 362 -40.42 24.10 -57.06
N ASP A 363 -39.16 23.91 -57.48
CA ASP A 363 -38.43 22.68 -57.89
C ASP A 363 -37.28 22.26 -56.95
#